data_AF-A0A167KHS6-F1
#
_entry.id   AF-A0A167KHS6-F1
#
_cell.length_a   1.000
_cell.length_b   1.000
_cell.length_c   1.000
_cell.angle_alpha   90.00
_cell.angle_beta   90.00
_cell.angle_gamma   90.00
#
_symmetry.space_group_name_H-M   'P 1'
#
loop_
_entity.id
_entity.type
_entity.pdbx_description
1 polymer ?
#
loop_
_entity_poly.entity_id
_entity_poly.type
_entity_poly.pdbx_seq_one_letter_code
_entity_poly.pdbx_strand_id
1 'polypeptide(L)'
;MKYLAAIPLIISTCCFGVSEIDPVDKSNKKYADYACDKMGADCKKFTKACEPPNSSMPNTCIALTYFKLEVAKELCGIEKYVECYVSNNEYLARWMHELNLPNVGNPKRAVAFEKCANVGIYDVKSSELKKFEVEVLKVFQKIREPIDIKSPSYQKQKDFYLCFEKHLK
;
A
#
# COMPACT_ATOMS: atom_id res chain seq x y z
N MET A 1 5.25 -32.66 -11.15
CA MET A 1 4.43 -31.63 -10.47
C MET A 1 3.95 -30.64 -11.52
N LYS A 2 2.64 -30.61 -11.78
CA LYS A 2 2.01 -29.71 -12.75
C LYS A 2 1.41 -28.55 -11.96
N TYR A 3 1.95 -27.35 -12.09
CA TYR A 3 1.31 -26.13 -11.59
C TYR A 3 0.39 -25.62 -12.69
N LEU A 4 -0.92 -25.86 -12.53
CA LEU A 4 -1.95 -25.18 -13.30
C LEU A 4 -2.15 -23.81 -12.67
N ALA A 5 -1.76 -22.77 -13.40
CA ALA A 5 -2.12 -21.39 -13.10
C ALA A 5 -3.64 -21.23 -13.26
N ALA A 6 -4.36 -21.03 -12.16
CA ALA A 6 -5.75 -20.59 -12.20
C ALA A 6 -5.77 -19.06 -12.19
N ILE A 7 -5.96 -18.47 -13.37
CA ILE A 7 -6.28 -17.05 -13.54
C ILE A 7 -7.79 -16.91 -13.31
N PRO A 8 -8.28 -16.09 -12.37
CA PRO A 8 -9.66 -15.67 -12.42
C PRO A 8 -9.79 -14.57 -13.49
N LEU A 9 -10.42 -14.94 -14.61
CA LEU A 9 -11.09 -14.03 -15.53
C LEU A 9 -12.15 -13.26 -14.72
N ILE A 10 -11.96 -11.95 -14.52
CA ILE A 10 -13.05 -11.07 -14.08
C ILE A 10 -13.64 -10.45 -15.34
N ILE A 11 -14.80 -10.99 -15.72
CA ILE A 11 -15.69 -10.43 -16.73
C ILE A 11 -16.23 -9.10 -16.19
N SER A 12 -16.08 -8.07 -17.01
CA SER A 12 -16.71 -6.76 -16.88
C SER A 12 -18.24 -6.90 -16.79
N THR A 13 -18.83 -6.50 -15.67
CA THR A 13 -20.22 -6.04 -15.59
C THR A 13 -20.25 -4.59 -15.09
N CYS A 14 -20.71 -3.72 -15.97
CA CYS A 14 -21.04 -2.33 -15.70
C CYS A 14 -22.18 -2.27 -14.67
N CYS A 15 -21.87 -1.96 -13.42
CA CYS A 15 -22.82 -1.41 -12.46
C CYS A 15 -22.10 -0.28 -11.72
N PHE A 16 -22.70 0.91 -11.69
CA PHE A 16 -22.37 1.95 -10.71
C PHE A 16 -22.73 1.42 -9.31
N GLY A 17 -21.93 0.49 -8.81
CA GLY A 17 -22.02 0.00 -7.44
C GLY A 17 -21.32 1.02 -6.55
N VAL A 18 -22.04 1.55 -5.57
CA VAL A 18 -21.43 2.04 -4.32
C VAL A 18 -20.35 1.01 -3.96
N SER A 19 -19.08 1.40 -3.88
CA SER A 19 -18.02 0.44 -3.55
C SER A 19 -18.39 -0.16 -2.20
N GLU A 20 -18.88 -1.40 -2.19
CA GLU A 20 -19.36 -2.01 -0.96
C GLU A 20 -18.14 -2.17 -0.05
N ILE A 21 -18.21 -1.58 1.14
CA ILE A 21 -17.10 -1.61 2.09
C ILE A 21 -16.87 -3.07 2.46
N ASP A 22 -15.65 -3.55 2.26
CA ASP A 22 -15.29 -4.93 2.57
C ASP A 22 -15.58 -5.20 4.06
N PRO A 23 -16.41 -6.20 4.40
CA PRO A 23 -16.77 -6.49 5.79
C PRO A 23 -15.56 -6.68 6.71
N VAL A 24 -14.44 -7.18 6.19
CA VAL A 24 -13.21 -7.39 6.95
C VAL A 24 -12.56 -6.08 7.40
N ASP A 25 -12.77 -4.98 6.68
CA ASP A 25 -12.21 -3.67 6.97
C ASP A 25 -12.72 -3.12 8.31
N LYS A 26 -13.93 -3.53 8.73
CA LYS A 26 -14.49 -3.20 10.05
C LYS A 26 -13.55 -3.60 11.21
N SER A 27 -12.75 -4.66 11.04
CA SER A 27 -11.79 -5.08 12.08
C SER A 27 -10.64 -4.09 12.31
N ASN A 28 -10.43 -3.18 11.35
CA ASN A 28 -9.42 -2.13 11.44
C ASN A 28 -9.96 -0.79 11.92
N LYS A 29 -11.26 -0.67 12.24
CA LYS A 29 -11.86 0.59 12.70
C LYS A 29 -11.10 1.22 13.88
N LYS A 30 -10.72 0.43 14.88
CA LYS A 30 -9.94 0.92 16.04
C LYS A 30 -8.59 1.53 15.66
N TYR A 31 -7.93 1.01 14.62
CA TYR A 31 -6.65 1.54 14.14
C TYR A 31 -6.84 2.80 13.31
N ALA A 32 -7.95 2.89 12.56
CA ALA A 32 -8.33 4.10 11.84
C ALA A 32 -8.69 5.25 12.79
N ASP A 33 -9.48 4.97 13.84
CA ASP A 33 -9.83 5.94 14.88
C ASP A 33 -8.55 6.44 15.58
N TYR A 34 -7.68 5.52 16.04
CA TYR A 34 -6.38 5.87 16.61
C TYR A 34 -5.51 6.72 15.67
N ALA A 35 -5.45 6.35 14.39
CA ALA A 35 -4.69 7.08 13.37
C ALA A 35 -5.21 8.51 13.19
N CYS A 36 -6.53 8.70 13.11
CA CYS A 36 -7.11 10.04 13.03
C CYS A 36 -6.85 10.85 14.30
N ASP A 37 -6.97 10.26 15.49
CA ASP A 37 -6.69 10.95 16.75
C ASP A 37 -5.24 11.45 16.80
N LYS A 38 -4.29 10.65 16.28
CA LYS A 38 -2.87 11.04 16.20
C LYS A 38 -2.58 12.10 15.14
N MET A 39 -3.28 12.08 14.01
CA MET A 39 -3.14 13.11 12.97
C MET A 39 -3.86 14.41 13.33
N GLY A 40 -4.84 14.37 14.23
CA GLY A 40 -5.62 15.53 14.63
C GLY A 40 -6.31 16.21 13.44
N ALA A 41 -6.14 17.53 13.33
CA ALA A 41 -6.75 18.33 12.27
C ALA A 41 -6.33 17.89 10.85
N ASP A 42 -5.17 17.26 10.72
CA ASP A 42 -4.66 16.80 9.42
C ASP A 42 -5.28 15.47 8.96
N CYS A 43 -6.07 14.76 9.78
CA CYS A 43 -6.60 13.44 9.38
C CYS A 43 -7.33 13.54 8.03
N LYS A 44 -8.32 14.45 7.92
CA LYS A 44 -9.13 14.61 6.71
C LYS A 44 -8.30 14.98 5.47
N LYS A 45 -7.23 15.76 5.65
CA LYS A 45 -6.34 16.16 4.56
C LYS A 45 -5.65 14.95 3.95
N PHE A 46 -5.12 14.06 4.78
CA PHE A 46 -4.36 12.90 4.30
C PHE A 46 -5.23 11.69 3.95
N THR A 47 -6.45 11.60 4.48
CA THR A 47 -7.30 10.42 4.31
C THR A 47 -8.47 10.61 3.35
N LYS A 48 -8.56 11.77 2.67
CA LYS A 48 -9.61 12.02 1.66
C LYS A 48 -9.68 10.92 0.58
N ALA A 49 -8.52 10.40 0.15
CA ALA A 49 -8.46 9.32 -0.84
C ALA A 49 -8.92 7.95 -0.29
N CYS A 50 -9.05 7.82 1.03
CA CYS A 50 -9.56 6.62 1.69
C CYS A 50 -11.08 6.59 1.79
N GLU A 51 -11.77 7.72 1.61
CA GLU A 51 -13.22 7.79 1.72
C GLU A 51 -13.90 7.05 0.55
N PRO A 52 -15.01 6.32 0.79
CA PRO A 52 -15.83 5.79 -0.30
C PRO A 52 -16.27 6.92 -1.25
N PRO A 53 -16.32 6.69 -2.58
CA PRO A 53 -16.15 5.40 -3.26
C PRO A 53 -14.68 5.07 -3.64
N ASN A 54 -13.71 5.83 -3.16
CA ASN A 54 -12.31 5.72 -3.62
C ASN A 54 -11.57 4.51 -3.01
N SER A 55 -12.11 3.91 -1.95
CA SER A 55 -11.57 2.71 -1.31
C SER A 55 -12.70 1.82 -0.79
N SER A 56 -12.59 0.52 -1.03
CA SER A 56 -13.43 -0.50 -0.39
C SER A 56 -12.95 -0.87 1.01
N MET A 57 -11.75 -0.44 1.42
CA MET A 57 -11.17 -0.67 2.75
C MET A 57 -10.75 0.66 3.42
N PRO A 58 -11.70 1.55 3.73
CA PRO A 58 -11.41 2.88 4.26
C PRO A 58 -10.63 2.86 5.58
N ASN A 59 -10.96 1.98 6.54
CA ASN A 59 -10.28 1.94 7.84
C ASN A 59 -8.83 1.50 7.70
N THR A 60 -8.58 0.48 6.88
CA THR A 60 -7.23 0.00 6.57
C THR A 60 -6.43 1.07 5.85
N CYS A 61 -7.03 1.78 4.89
CA CYS A 61 -6.40 2.88 4.18
C CYS A 61 -5.99 4.03 5.12
N ILE A 62 -6.87 4.44 6.04
CA ILE A 62 -6.58 5.47 7.04
C ILE A 62 -5.41 5.05 7.92
N ALA A 63 -5.45 3.83 8.47
CA ALA A 63 -4.41 3.32 9.34
C ALA A 63 -3.05 3.25 8.62
N LEU A 64 -3.00 2.72 7.40
CA LEU A 64 -1.76 2.66 6.61
C LEU A 64 -1.27 4.05 6.16
N THR A 65 -2.18 5.02 5.97
CA THR A 65 -1.80 6.41 5.69
C THR A 65 -1.06 7.02 6.87
N TYR A 66 -1.59 6.86 8.09
CA TYR A 66 -0.90 7.28 9.30
C TYR A 66 0.48 6.62 9.44
N PHE A 67 0.54 5.29 9.28
CA PHE A 67 1.82 4.58 9.32
C PHE A 67 2.85 5.17 8.35
N LYS A 68 2.47 5.42 7.09
CA LYS A 68 3.36 6.02 6.08
C LYS A 68 3.80 7.44 6.45
N LEU A 69 2.94 8.24 7.07
CA LEU A 69 3.29 9.58 7.54
C LEU A 69 4.29 9.53 8.69
N GLU A 70 4.11 8.62 9.65
CA GLU A 70 5.06 8.44 10.75
C GLU A 70 6.42 7.91 10.25
N VAL A 71 6.43 6.97 9.31
CA VAL A 71 7.69 6.54 8.67
C VAL A 71 8.34 7.68 7.88
N ALA A 72 7.55 8.54 7.22
CA ALA A 72 8.10 9.73 6.58
C ALA A 72 8.72 10.71 7.59
N LYS A 73 8.16 10.86 8.79
CA LYS A 73 8.77 11.64 9.89
C LYS A 73 10.08 11.02 10.35
N GLU A 74 10.14 9.69 10.49
CA GLU A 74 11.39 8.99 10.82
C GLU A 74 12.48 9.18 9.76
N LEU A 75 12.11 9.14 8.48
CA LEU A 75 13.03 9.18 7.34
C LEU A 75 13.52 10.58 7.00
N CYS A 76 12.61 11.54 6.98
CA CYS A 76 12.81 12.86 6.40
C CYS A 76 12.75 13.99 7.44
N GLY A 77 12.42 13.66 8.70
CA GLY A 77 12.24 14.63 9.77
C GLY A 77 10.87 15.30 9.75
N ILE A 78 10.48 15.87 10.89
CA ILE A 78 9.16 16.50 11.11
C ILE A 78 8.94 17.71 10.18
N GLU A 79 10.00 18.35 9.70
CA GLU A 79 9.87 19.53 8.81
C GLU A 79 9.57 19.14 7.36
N LYS A 80 10.01 17.97 6.90
CA LYS A 80 9.92 17.55 5.49
C LYS A 80 9.09 16.30 5.25
N TYR A 81 8.46 15.75 6.29
CA TYR A 81 7.71 14.49 6.17
C TYR A 81 6.57 14.56 5.14
N VAL A 82 5.92 15.72 4.99
CA VAL A 82 4.83 15.88 4.01
C VAL A 82 5.35 15.75 2.59
N GLU A 83 6.44 16.44 2.24
CA GLU A 83 7.08 16.34 0.93
C GLU A 83 7.56 14.91 0.65
N CYS A 84 8.16 14.28 1.66
CA CYS A 84 8.63 12.90 1.62
C CYS A 84 7.48 11.89 1.38
N TYR A 85 6.36 12.05 2.09
CA TYR A 85 5.16 11.24 1.91
C TYR A 85 4.52 11.44 0.53
N VAL A 86 4.35 12.69 0.10
CA VAL A 86 3.75 13.03 -1.20
C VAL A 86 4.60 12.46 -2.33
N SER A 87 5.91 12.70 -2.32
CA SER A 87 6.82 12.17 -3.34
C SER A 87 6.78 10.65 -3.39
N ASN A 88 6.75 9.96 -2.23
CA ASN A 88 6.67 8.51 -2.21
C ASN A 88 5.35 7.99 -2.84
N ASN A 89 4.22 8.65 -2.57
CA ASN A 89 2.94 8.30 -3.20
C ASN A 89 2.90 8.62 -4.69
N GLU A 90 3.52 9.71 -5.14
CA GLU A 90 3.64 10.05 -6.56
C GLU A 90 4.40 8.95 -7.31
N TYR A 91 5.55 8.50 -6.80
CA TYR A 91 6.29 7.40 -7.44
C TYR A 91 5.53 6.07 -7.42
N LEU A 92 4.75 5.79 -6.37
CA LEU A 92 3.86 4.62 -6.36
C LEU A 92 2.82 4.70 -7.48
N ALA A 93 2.16 5.85 -7.63
CA ALA A 93 1.18 6.08 -8.67
C ALA A 93 1.81 5.96 -10.07
N ARG A 94 2.99 6.57 -10.27
CA ARG A 94 3.75 6.45 -11.53
C ARG A 94 4.12 5.01 -11.83
N TRP A 95 4.64 4.26 -10.86
CA TRP A 95 4.93 2.85 -11.06
C TRP A 95 3.66 2.08 -11.47
N MET A 96 2.54 2.30 -10.78
CA MET A 96 1.27 1.65 -11.09
C MET A 96 0.81 1.95 -12.52
N HIS A 97 0.76 3.22 -12.91
CA HIS A 97 0.13 3.67 -14.15
C HIS A 97 1.06 3.68 -15.36
N GLU A 98 2.37 3.83 -15.19
CA GLU A 98 3.34 3.90 -16.29
C GLU A 98 3.99 2.53 -16.55
N LEU A 99 4.24 1.75 -15.50
CA LEU A 99 5.08 0.54 -15.60
C LEU A 99 4.29 -0.75 -15.32
N ASN A 100 3.43 -0.78 -14.31
CA ASN A 100 2.81 -2.01 -13.84
C ASN A 100 1.57 -2.41 -14.64
N LEU A 101 0.53 -1.57 -14.64
CA LEU A 101 -0.75 -1.86 -15.29
C LEU A 101 -0.63 -1.98 -16.83
N PRO A 102 0.10 -1.08 -17.53
CA PRO A 102 0.21 -1.19 -18.99
C PRO A 102 0.99 -2.42 -19.48
N ASN A 103 1.80 -3.05 -18.60
CA ASN A 103 2.67 -4.16 -18.97
C ASN A 103 2.19 -5.51 -18.40
N VAL A 104 0.92 -5.62 -18.03
CA VAL A 104 0.33 -6.92 -17.69
C VAL A 104 0.47 -7.86 -18.90
N GLY A 105 1.02 -9.06 -18.66
CA GLY A 105 1.34 -10.03 -19.72
C GLY A 105 2.74 -9.91 -20.33
N ASN A 106 3.48 -8.83 -20.06
CA ASN A 106 4.88 -8.72 -20.49
C ASN A 106 5.78 -9.64 -19.63
N PRO A 107 6.56 -10.58 -20.22
CA PRO A 107 7.41 -11.49 -19.45
C PRO A 107 8.52 -10.77 -18.66
N LYS A 108 8.99 -9.60 -19.13
CA LYS A 108 9.98 -8.79 -18.40
C LYS A 108 9.44 -8.25 -17.08
N ARG A 109 8.11 -8.11 -16.95
CA ARG A 109 7.45 -7.63 -15.71
C ARG A 109 7.76 -8.56 -14.54
N ALA A 110 7.74 -9.88 -14.74
CA ALA A 110 8.07 -10.85 -13.69
C ALA A 110 9.53 -10.74 -13.25
N VAL A 111 10.45 -10.59 -14.21
CA VAL A 111 11.88 -10.37 -13.95
C VAL A 111 12.11 -9.07 -13.19
N ALA A 112 11.40 -7.99 -13.54
CA ALA A 112 11.47 -6.72 -12.83
C ALA A 112 11.00 -6.84 -11.37
N PHE A 113 9.90 -7.56 -11.11
CA PHE A 113 9.46 -7.86 -9.74
C PHE A 113 10.51 -8.65 -8.96
N GLU A 114 11.03 -9.73 -9.54
CA GLU A 114 12.04 -10.58 -8.88
C GLU A 114 13.28 -9.78 -8.47
N LYS A 115 13.77 -8.93 -9.37
CA LYS A 115 14.99 -8.14 -9.13
C LYS A 115 14.77 -6.94 -8.20
N CYS A 116 13.58 -6.35 -8.21
CA CYS A 116 13.33 -5.09 -7.53
C CYS A 116 12.53 -5.20 -6.24
N ALA A 117 11.94 -6.36 -5.91
CA ALA A 117 11.04 -6.52 -4.76
C ALA A 117 11.60 -5.95 -3.44
N ASN A 118 12.91 -6.09 -3.21
CA ASN A 118 13.58 -5.62 -1.99
C ASN A 118 14.28 -4.26 -2.13
N VAL A 119 14.21 -3.62 -3.30
CA VAL A 119 14.85 -2.31 -3.53
C VAL A 119 14.08 -1.23 -2.79
N GLY A 120 14.81 -0.35 -2.10
CA GLY A 120 14.23 0.76 -1.36
C GLY A 120 13.50 0.35 -0.08
N ILE A 121 13.56 -0.92 0.33
CA ILE A 121 13.00 -1.35 1.61
C ILE A 121 13.73 -0.61 2.75
N TYR A 122 12.95 0.07 3.57
CA TYR A 122 13.39 0.77 4.75
C TYR A 122 12.95 -0.02 5.99
N ASP A 123 13.92 -0.35 6.84
CA ASP A 123 13.64 -0.92 8.15
C ASP A 123 13.18 0.19 9.10
N VAL A 124 11.87 0.23 9.36
CA VAL A 124 11.25 1.17 10.31
C VAL A 124 11.95 1.08 11.66
N LYS A 125 12.23 2.21 12.32
CA LYS A 125 12.98 2.18 13.59
C LYS A 125 12.07 1.97 14.79
N SER A 126 10.89 2.60 14.79
CA SER A 126 9.94 2.50 15.89
C SER A 126 9.31 1.10 15.98
N SER A 127 9.61 0.39 17.08
CA SER A 127 8.98 -0.91 17.39
C SER A 127 7.46 -0.81 17.54
N GLU A 128 6.94 0.35 17.94
CA GLU A 128 5.50 0.61 18.02
C GLU A 128 4.87 0.70 16.64
N LEU A 129 5.48 1.46 15.72
CA LEU A 129 5.03 1.52 14.33
C LEU A 129 5.11 0.16 13.66
N LYS A 130 6.15 -0.64 13.97
CA LYS A 130 6.26 -2.01 13.48
C LYS A 130 5.05 -2.86 13.86
N LYS A 131 4.71 -2.86 15.15
CA LYS A 131 3.55 -3.60 15.68
C LYS A 131 2.24 -3.07 15.09
N PHE A 132 2.11 -1.76 14.98
CA PHE A 132 0.93 -1.12 14.42
C PHE A 132 0.65 -1.60 12.98
N GLU A 133 1.65 -1.55 12.08
CA GLU A 133 1.47 -2.03 10.71
C GLU A 133 1.11 -3.51 10.66
N VAL A 134 1.84 -4.36 11.41
CA VAL A 134 1.55 -5.80 11.45
C VAL A 134 0.11 -6.08 11.86
N GLU A 135 -0.39 -5.42 12.91
CA GLU A 135 -1.78 -5.60 13.34
C GLU A 135 -2.80 -5.13 12.30
N VAL A 136 -2.54 -4.00 11.61
CA VAL A 136 -3.40 -3.50 10.53
C VAL A 136 -3.43 -4.48 9.35
N LEU A 137 -2.29 -5.08 9.00
CA LEU A 137 -2.16 -6.01 7.88
C LEU A 137 -2.77 -7.40 8.16
N LYS A 138 -3.03 -7.78 9.41
CA LYS A 138 -3.75 -9.03 9.75
C LYS A 138 -5.12 -9.13 9.10
N VAL A 139 -5.73 -8.01 8.72
CA VAL A 139 -6.99 -8.01 7.96
C VAL A 139 -6.87 -8.81 6.65
N PHE A 140 -5.72 -8.77 5.97
CA PHE A 140 -5.52 -9.44 4.69
C PHE A 140 -5.42 -10.96 4.80
N GLN A 141 -5.04 -11.49 5.98
CA GLN A 141 -5.07 -12.93 6.26
C GLN A 141 -6.49 -13.51 6.25
N LYS A 142 -7.53 -12.65 6.35
CA LYS A 142 -8.94 -13.05 6.29
C LYS A 142 -9.51 -13.02 4.86
N ILE A 143 -8.78 -12.42 3.91
CA ILE A 143 -9.24 -12.19 2.53
C ILE A 143 -8.52 -13.11 1.55
N ARG A 144 -7.26 -13.47 1.82
CA ARG A 144 -6.41 -14.28 0.93
C ARG A 144 -5.67 -15.37 1.72
N GLU A 145 -5.07 -16.31 0.99
CA GLU A 145 -4.13 -17.30 1.54
C GLU A 145 -3.09 -16.64 2.45
N PRO A 146 -2.54 -17.35 3.46
CA PRO A 146 -1.69 -16.77 4.49
C PRO A 146 -0.53 -15.97 3.86
N ILE A 147 -0.63 -14.64 3.93
CA ILE A 147 0.48 -13.77 3.58
C ILE A 147 1.44 -13.84 4.76
N ASP A 148 2.68 -14.23 4.48
CA ASP A 148 3.78 -14.11 5.44
C ASP A 148 4.06 -12.62 5.65
N ILE A 149 3.39 -12.03 6.65
CA ILE A 149 3.60 -10.65 7.07
C ILE A 149 4.94 -10.61 7.81
N LYS A 150 6.03 -10.71 7.05
CA LYS A 150 7.35 -10.36 7.56
C LYS A 150 7.36 -8.86 7.85
N SER A 151 8.17 -8.49 8.85
CA SER A 151 8.44 -7.14 9.37
C SER A 151 7.88 -5.97 8.56
N PRO A 152 7.30 -4.94 9.21
CA PRO A 152 6.81 -3.72 8.55
C PRO A 152 7.72 -3.26 7.41
N SER A 153 7.14 -3.14 6.23
CA SER A 153 7.90 -2.90 5.01
C SER A 153 7.46 -1.58 4.42
N TYR A 154 8.17 -0.52 4.76
CA TYR A 154 8.08 0.73 4.00
C TYR A 154 9.05 0.63 2.83
N GLN A 155 8.58 0.90 1.61
CA GLN A 155 9.43 0.93 0.43
C GLN A 155 9.52 2.36 -0.13
N LYS A 156 10.75 2.83 -0.33
CA LYS A 156 11.08 4.05 -1.07
C LYS A 156 10.72 3.84 -2.54
N GLN A 157 9.59 4.39 -2.94
CA GLN A 157 8.95 4.12 -4.24
C GLN A 157 9.75 4.67 -5.41
N LYS A 158 10.54 5.73 -5.21
CA LYS A 158 11.46 6.23 -6.23
C LYS A 158 12.51 5.19 -6.61
N ASP A 159 13.15 4.58 -5.62
CA ASP A 159 14.21 3.60 -5.84
C ASP A 159 13.63 2.34 -6.51
N PHE A 160 12.45 1.91 -6.05
CA PHE A 160 11.72 0.80 -6.64
C PHE A 160 11.30 1.08 -8.08
N TYR A 161 10.70 2.25 -8.37
CA TYR A 161 10.30 2.68 -9.70
C TYR A 161 11.48 2.64 -10.67
N LEU A 162 12.61 3.25 -10.30
CA LEU A 162 13.80 3.33 -11.15
C LEU A 162 14.41 1.95 -11.42
N CYS A 163 14.42 1.06 -10.41
CA CYS A 163 14.80 -0.32 -10.60
C CYS A 163 13.86 -1.04 -11.57
N PHE A 164 12.56 -0.89 -11.38
CA PHE A 164 11.53 -1.57 -12.17
C PHE A 164 11.61 -1.14 -13.63
N GLU A 165 11.71 0.17 -13.87
CA GLU A 165 11.85 0.76 -15.21
C GLU A 165 13.05 0.17 -15.96
N LYS A 166 14.21 0.06 -15.29
CA LYS A 166 15.44 -0.50 -15.86
C LYS A 166 15.28 -1.96 -16.31
N HIS A 167 14.49 -2.76 -15.59
CA HIS A 167 14.31 -4.18 -15.88
C HIS A 167 13.09 -4.50 -16.75
N LEU A 168 12.20 -3.52 -16.93
CA LEU A 168 11.06 -3.64 -17.82
C LEU A 168 11.39 -3.29 -19.28
N LYS A 169 12.30 -2.33 -19.48
CA LYS A 169 12.74 -1.86 -20.81
C LYS A 169 13.65 -2.88 -21.52
#